data_AF-A0A6G3XU94-F1
#
_entry.id   AF-A0A6G3XU94-F1
#
_cell.length_a   1.000
_cell.length_b   1.000
_cell.length_c   1.000
_cell.angle_alpha   90.00
_cell.angle_beta   90.00
_cell.angle_gamma   90.00
#
_symmetry.space_group_name_H-M   'P 1'
#
loop_
_entity.id
_entity.type
_entity.pdbx_description
1 polymer ?
#
loop_
_entity_poly.entity_id
_entity_poly.type
_entity_poly.pdbx_seq_one_letter_code
_entity_poly.pdbx_strand_id
1 'polypeptide(L)'
;MTTAETAPAAEKKKGAGAMAVMQRIGRSLMLPVAVLPAAALLVRLGNDDMLGRETFPTFITKLAGYMSAGGNALLDNMALLFAVGIAIGFAKKSDGS
;
A
#
# COMPACT_ATOMS: atom_id res chain seq x y z
N MET A 1 12.64 63.50 7.75
CA MET A 1 11.28 63.02 7.43
C MET A 1 11.40 61.60 6.96
N THR A 2 10.89 60.68 7.77
CA THR A 2 10.96 59.22 7.65
C THR A 2 9.93 58.73 6.64
N THR A 3 10.32 57.91 5.68
CA THR A 3 9.37 57.03 4.96
C THR A 3 9.86 55.61 5.17
N ALA A 4 9.31 54.96 6.19
CA ALA A 4 9.42 53.52 6.37
C ALA A 4 8.56 52.85 5.29
N GLU A 5 9.21 52.31 4.27
CA GLU A 5 8.57 51.47 3.27
C GLU A 5 8.25 50.13 3.94
N THR A 6 6.99 49.96 4.35
CA THR A 6 6.47 48.71 4.89
C THR A 6 6.45 47.66 3.78
N ALA A 7 7.34 46.67 3.87
CA ALA A 7 7.37 45.50 3.00
C ALA A 7 6.03 44.73 3.07
N PRO A 8 5.54 44.17 1.94
CA PRO A 8 4.25 43.49 1.91
C PRO A 8 4.31 42.19 2.71
N ALA A 9 3.32 41.98 3.58
CA ALA A 9 3.19 40.76 4.36
C ALA A 9 2.93 39.56 3.42
N ALA A 10 3.82 38.57 3.46
CA ALA A 10 3.72 37.35 2.65
C ALA A 10 2.43 36.58 2.98
N GLU A 11 1.55 36.46 1.99
CA GLU A 11 0.29 35.74 2.09
C GLU A 11 0.56 34.23 2.26
N LYS A 12 0.29 33.67 3.45
CA LYS A 12 0.46 32.24 3.73
C LYS A 12 -0.52 31.42 2.88
N LYS A 13 0.02 30.79 1.84
CA LYS A 13 -0.69 29.92 0.88
C LYS A 13 -1.26 28.67 1.57
N LYS A 14 -2.48 28.76 2.12
CA LYS A 14 -3.19 27.69 2.86
C LYS A 14 -3.33 26.36 2.10
N GLY A 15 -3.17 26.34 0.77
CA GLY A 15 -3.28 25.13 -0.06
C GLY A 15 -2.00 24.26 -0.14
N ALA A 16 -0.82 24.80 0.17
CA ALA A 16 0.43 24.05 0.02
C ALA A 16 0.55 22.86 1.01
N GLY A 17 0.04 23.03 2.23
CA GLY A 17 0.07 21.99 3.26
C GLY A 17 -0.84 20.79 2.95
N ALA A 18 -2.07 21.04 2.49
CA ALA A 18 -3.01 19.98 2.15
C ALA A 18 -2.50 19.12 0.96
N MET A 19 -1.94 19.77 -0.07
CA MET A 19 -1.34 19.06 -1.21
C MET A 19 -0.12 18.24 -0.79
N ALA A 20 0.70 18.74 0.12
CA ALA A 20 1.84 17.99 0.65
C ALA A 20 1.40 16.73 1.42
N VAL A 21 0.33 16.81 2.20
CA VAL A 21 -0.24 15.64 2.90
C VAL A 21 -0.78 14.62 1.89
N MET A 22 -1.52 15.05 0.87
CA MET A 22 -2.07 14.16 -0.15
C MET A 22 -0.97 13.46 -0.97
N GLN A 23 0.12 14.16 -1.30
CA GLN A 23 1.29 13.56 -1.94
C GLN A 23 1.96 12.50 -1.03
N ARG A 24 2.05 12.77 0.27
CA ARG A 24 2.61 11.82 1.24
C ARG A 24 1.75 10.57 1.38
N ILE A 25 0.42 10.73 1.42
CA ILE A 25 -0.53 9.61 1.39
C ILE A 25 -0.30 8.79 0.12
N GLY A 26 -0.32 9.41 -1.06
CA GLY A 26 -0.09 8.71 -2.34
C GLY A 26 1.22 7.90 -2.35
N ARG A 27 2.30 8.44 -1.78
CA ARG A 27 3.57 7.72 -1.67
C ARG A 27 3.52 6.56 -0.66
N SER A 28 2.78 6.70 0.44
CA SER A 28 2.60 5.60 1.42
C SER A 28 1.75 4.45 0.88
N LEU A 29 0.80 4.75 -0.03
CA LEU A 29 -0.04 3.75 -0.68
C LEU A 29 0.74 2.88 -1.68
N MET A 30 1.90 3.32 -2.17
CA MET A 30 2.71 2.52 -3.09
C MET A 30 3.17 1.19 -2.49
N LEU A 31 3.45 1.13 -1.19
CA LEU A 31 4.00 -0.08 -0.55
C LEU A 31 2.97 -1.22 -0.50
N PRO A 32 1.73 -1.01 -0.01
CA PRO A 32 0.67 -2.01 -0.11
C PRO A 32 0.23 -2.30 -1.56
N VAL A 33 0.21 -1.30 -2.44
CA VAL A 33 -0.17 -1.52 -3.85
C VAL A 33 0.85 -2.41 -4.58
N ALA A 34 2.13 -2.36 -4.20
CA ALA A 34 3.16 -3.18 -4.79
C ALA A 34 2.96 -4.69 -4.52
N VAL A 35 2.25 -5.09 -3.46
CA VAL A 35 2.00 -6.51 -3.15
C VAL A 35 0.73 -7.07 -3.78
N LEU A 36 -0.19 -6.21 -4.26
CA LEU A 36 -1.43 -6.64 -4.92
C LEU A 36 -1.21 -7.58 -6.12
N PRO A 37 -0.25 -7.32 -7.04
CA PRO A 37 0.00 -8.21 -8.17
C PRO A 37 0.41 -9.61 -7.72
N ALA A 38 1.26 -9.71 -6.69
CA ALA A 38 1.68 -10.99 -6.14
C ALA A 38 0.50 -11.74 -5.50
N ALA A 39 -0.34 -11.04 -4.71
CA ALA A 39 -1.54 -11.63 -4.13
C ALA A 39 -2.51 -12.17 -5.19
N ALA A 40 -2.74 -11.40 -6.27
CA ALA A 40 -3.59 -11.83 -7.37
C ALA A 40 -3.04 -13.06 -8.10
N LEU A 41 -1.73 -13.13 -8.32
CA LEU A 41 -1.08 -14.31 -8.90
C LEU A 41 -1.20 -15.54 -7.99
N LEU A 42 -1.01 -15.37 -6.67
CA LEU A 42 -1.18 -16.44 -5.70
C LEU A 42 -2.61 -17.00 -5.74
N VAL A 43 -3.64 -16.15 -5.71
CA VAL A 43 -5.03 -16.61 -5.83
C VAL A 43 -5.24 -17.35 -7.15
N ARG A 44 -4.80 -16.76 -8.26
CA ARG A 44 -5.03 -17.34 -9.59
C ARG A 44 -4.37 -18.70 -9.77
N LEU A 45 -3.14 -18.87 -9.27
CA LEU A 45 -2.41 -20.13 -9.38
C LEU A 45 -3.00 -21.22 -8.48
N GLY A 46 -3.63 -20.83 -7.36
CA GLY A 46 -4.25 -21.75 -6.41
C GLY A 46 -5.60 -22.34 -6.86
N ASN A 47 -6.20 -21.83 -7.94
CA ASN A 47 -7.49 -22.32 -8.43
C ASN A 47 -7.44 -23.75 -8.97
N ASP A 48 -8.61 -24.38 -8.96
CA ASP A 48 -8.86 -25.75 -9.44
C ASP A 48 -8.64 -25.91 -10.95
N ASP A 49 -8.64 -24.82 -11.74
CA ASP A 49 -8.30 -24.84 -13.17
C ASP A 49 -6.79 -24.78 -13.45
N MET A 50 -5.98 -24.45 -12.43
CA MET A 50 -4.53 -24.27 -12.52
C MET A 50 -3.78 -25.38 -11.77
N LEU A 51 -3.13 -25.07 -10.64
CA LEU A 51 -2.38 -26.03 -9.82
C LEU A 51 -3.29 -26.79 -8.84
N GLY A 52 -4.51 -26.31 -8.61
CA GLY A 52 -5.53 -26.98 -7.80
C GLY A 52 -6.21 -28.16 -8.50
N ARG A 53 -5.89 -28.43 -9.78
CA ARG A 53 -6.49 -29.53 -10.54
C ARG A 53 -6.33 -30.87 -9.81
N GLU A 54 -7.45 -31.56 -9.62
CA GLU A 54 -7.53 -32.89 -8.99
C GLU A 54 -6.64 -33.96 -9.67
N THR A 55 -6.33 -33.76 -10.95
CA THR A 55 -5.46 -34.67 -11.72
C THR A 55 -3.98 -34.57 -11.33
N PHE A 56 -3.57 -33.53 -10.60
CA PHE A 56 -2.19 -33.37 -10.14
C PHE A 56 -1.89 -34.18 -8.88
N PRO A 57 -0.60 -34.48 -8.61
CA PRO A 57 -0.18 -35.11 -7.37
C PRO A 57 -0.67 -34.33 -6.14
N THR A 58 -1.04 -35.04 -5.07
CA THR A 58 -1.58 -34.45 -3.84
C THR A 58 -0.68 -33.38 -3.20
N PHE A 59 0.64 -33.47 -3.40
CA PHE A 59 1.57 -32.44 -2.94
C PHE A 59 1.33 -31.09 -3.64
N ILE A 60 1.10 -31.11 -4.96
CA ILE A 60 0.87 -29.90 -5.77
C ILE A 60 -0.48 -29.27 -5.42
N THR A 61 -1.54 -30.08 -5.27
CA THR A 61 -2.87 -29.57 -4.91
C THR A 61 -2.89 -28.97 -3.51
N LYS A 62 -2.15 -29.54 -2.55
CA LYS A 62 -1.94 -28.92 -1.23
C LYS A 62 -1.22 -27.59 -1.32
N LEU A 63 -0.17 -27.48 -2.15
CA LEU A 63 0.54 -26.22 -2.36
C LEU A 63 -0.37 -25.16 -3.00
N ALA A 64 -1.20 -25.55 -3.96
CA ALA A 64 -2.22 -24.69 -4.57
C ALA A 64 -3.21 -24.15 -3.50
N GLY A 65 -3.64 -25.01 -2.58
CA GLY A 65 -4.47 -24.62 -1.43
C GLY A 65 -3.83 -23.55 -0.55
N TYR A 66 -2.54 -23.72 -0.19
CA TYR A 66 -1.81 -22.69 0.57
C TYR A 66 -1.63 -21.38 -0.19
N MET A 67 -1.41 -21.47 -1.50
CA MET A 67 -1.25 -20.32 -2.37
C MET A 67 -2.56 -19.53 -2.52
N SER A 68 -3.70 -20.21 -2.72
CA SER A 68 -5.03 -19.59 -2.70
C SER A 68 -5.34 -18.96 -1.33
N ALA A 69 -5.13 -19.70 -0.24
CA ALA A 69 -5.39 -19.21 1.11
C ALA A 69 -4.51 -17.99 1.47
N GLY A 70 -3.23 -18.03 1.13
CA GLY A 70 -2.29 -16.93 1.35
C GLY A 70 -2.64 -15.69 0.52
N GLY A 71 -2.96 -15.87 -0.76
CA GLY A 71 -3.40 -14.78 -1.63
C GLY A 71 -4.68 -14.11 -1.12
N ASN A 72 -5.70 -14.91 -0.75
CA ASN A 72 -6.95 -14.39 -0.18
C ASN A 72 -6.72 -13.70 1.17
N ALA A 73 -5.86 -14.23 2.04
CA ALA A 73 -5.54 -13.58 3.31
C ALA A 73 -5.01 -12.15 3.13
N LEU A 74 -4.24 -11.88 2.07
CA LEU A 74 -3.79 -10.54 1.72
C LEU A 74 -4.94 -9.65 1.24
N LEU A 75 -5.78 -10.16 0.33
CA LEU A 75 -6.87 -9.40 -0.28
C LEU A 75 -8.00 -9.08 0.72
N ASP A 76 -8.36 -10.06 1.55
CA ASP A 76 -9.42 -9.93 2.56
C ASP A 76 -9.05 -8.94 3.68
N ASN A 77 -7.75 -8.77 3.95
CA ASN A 77 -7.22 -7.86 4.98
C ASN A 77 -6.61 -6.57 4.40
N MET A 78 -7.03 -6.16 3.19
CA MET A 78 -6.48 -4.97 2.53
C MET A 78 -6.58 -3.69 3.36
N ALA A 79 -7.67 -3.51 4.11
CA ALA A 79 -7.83 -2.34 4.97
C ALA A 79 -6.70 -2.24 6.02
N LEU A 80 -6.31 -3.36 6.63
CA LEU A 80 -5.22 -3.42 7.60
C LEU A 80 -3.86 -3.17 6.94
N LEU A 81 -3.61 -3.78 5.77
CA LEU A 81 -2.37 -3.57 5.02
C LEU A 81 -2.19 -2.09 4.64
N PHE A 82 -3.27 -1.42 4.22
CA PHE A 82 -3.26 -0.01 3.88
C PHE A 82 -3.08 0.88 5.11
N ALA A 83 -3.76 0.56 6.23
CA ALA A 83 -3.59 1.30 7.48
C ALA A 83 -2.13 1.26 7.97
N VAL A 84 -1.50 0.08 7.93
CA VAL A 84 -0.08 -0.10 8.30
C VAL A 84 0.83 0.60 7.30
N GLY A 85 0.59 0.48 6.00
CA GLY A 85 1.38 1.16 4.96
C GLY A 85 1.35 2.69 5.09
N ILE A 86 0.18 3.26 5.39
CA ILE A 86 0.02 4.69 5.65
C ILE A 86 0.78 5.08 6.93
N ALA A 87 0.61 4.32 8.01
CA ALA A 87 1.32 4.59 9.27
C ALA A 87 2.85 4.62 9.08
N ILE A 88 3.39 3.67 8.33
CA ILE A 88 4.82 3.61 7.98
C ILE A 88 5.24 4.80 7.11
N GLY A 89 4.45 5.16 6.10
CA GLY A 89 4.76 6.33 5.26
C GLY A 89 4.70 7.68 5.99
N PHE A 90 3.99 7.74 7.12
CA PHE A 90 3.94 8.89 8.01
C PHE A 90 4.99 8.87 9.14
N ALA A 91 5.62 7.73 9.40
CA ALA A 91 6.68 7.61 10.40
C ALA A 91 7.89 8.50 10.04
N LYS A 92 8.57 9.02 11.07
CA LYS A 92 9.74 9.92 10.93
C LYS A 92 11.04 9.15 10.69
N LYS A 93 11.07 7.88 11.13
CA LYS A 93 12.00 6.81 10.74
C LYS A 93 11.15 5.65 10.27
N SER A 94 11.39 5.20 9.05
CA SER A 94 10.68 4.09 8.40
C SER A 94 11.18 2.71 8.83
N ASP A 95 12.22 2.66 9.68
CA ASP A 95 13.10 1.49 9.80
C ASP A 95 12.93 0.73 11.13
N GLY A 96 12.00 1.14 11.99
CA GLY A 96 11.71 0.44 13.24
C GLY A 96 12.84 0.42 14.28
N SER A 97 13.84 1.31 14.18
CA SER A 97 14.94 1.52 15.17
C SER A 97 14.85 2.86 15.87
#